data_AF-A0A9C9G7U3-F1
#
_entry.id   AF-A0A9C9G7U3-F1
#
_cell.length_a   1.000
_cell.length_b   1.000
_cell.length_c   1.000
_cell.angle_alpha   90.00
_cell.angle_beta   90.00
_cell.angle_gamma   90.00
#
_symmetry.space_group_name_H-M   'P 1'
#
loop_
_entity.id
_entity.type
_entity.pdbx_description
1 polymer ?
#
loop_
_entity_poly.entity_id
_entity_poly.type
_entity_poly.pdbx_seq_one_letter_code
_entity_poly.pdbx_strand_id
1 'polypeptide(L)'
;MEKPMPIFLRRLGFPAIAVLAIGLTACGGSDGNNGAPGQPAPPLGVDIANATEINATITGVTIASPPVVDFTLTDGNGNAVKNLPAGSAGFYIAKLIPGTDGNASSWQSYINVVDQPVSGSPGTGTTIKAAVENGAVGTLVDNKDGSYRYTFSFDINSVTAPIAVSYQPALTHRFTLEVRGFAPVINPIYDFRPSDGAQSGIFTREIVKTANCNVCHESLSKHGNRRRDTRLCVACHTPGSSDASYGNTFDAKVMYHKLHRGAYLPSVVNGGGGGQVYCFEHDGQQCFDDVHFPQDIRNCSNCHNENDPETPDAANWYKVPTAEACGSCHDDVDFETGAGHVAGPRDNSSCTTCHAPNTTSSLGAFQKHRILTQEGADQYSFNILSVAFTVPGAAPDVTFSVT
;
A
#
# COMPACT_ATOMS: atom_id res chain seq x y z
N MET A 1 89.96 14.68 8.73
CA MET A 1 89.52 13.52 9.52
C MET A 1 88.88 12.55 8.54
N GLU A 2 89.70 11.86 7.76
CA GLU A 2 90.27 10.53 8.03
C GLU A 2 89.41 9.42 7.39
N LYS A 3 89.92 8.93 6.26
CA LYS A 3 89.71 7.60 5.66
C LYS A 3 90.50 6.57 6.51
N PRO A 4 90.22 5.24 6.47
CA PRO A 4 90.32 4.45 5.23
C PRO A 4 89.45 3.16 5.09
N MET A 5 89.43 2.61 3.87
CA MET A 5 89.13 1.20 3.50
C MET A 5 90.34 0.28 3.88
N PRO A 6 90.49 -1.00 3.44
CA PRO A 6 89.62 -2.04 2.83
C PRO A 6 89.79 -3.43 3.53
N ILE A 7 89.27 -4.55 2.97
CA ILE A 7 90.02 -5.81 2.77
C ILE A 7 89.23 -6.80 1.87
N PHE A 8 89.94 -7.27 0.85
CA PHE A 8 89.64 -8.35 -0.08
C PHE A 8 89.90 -9.73 0.56
N LEU A 9 89.16 -10.78 0.18
CA LEU A 9 89.75 -12.12 0.10
C LEU A 9 89.24 -12.91 -1.12
N ARG A 10 90.18 -13.18 -2.04
CA ARG A 10 90.15 -14.19 -3.09
C ARG A 10 90.47 -15.57 -2.51
N ARG A 11 89.84 -16.63 -3.04
CA ARG A 11 90.43 -17.99 -3.27
C ARG A 11 89.73 -18.56 -4.54
N LEU A 12 90.43 -18.80 -5.67
CA LEU A 12 91.21 -20.01 -6.04
C LEU A 12 90.34 -21.29 -5.96
N GLY A 13 90.14 -22.17 -6.95
CA GLY A 13 90.62 -22.38 -8.31
C GLY A 13 89.94 -23.63 -8.94
N PHE A 14 90.06 -23.77 -10.27
CA PHE A 14 89.67 -24.81 -11.26
C PHE A 14 89.81 -26.33 -10.88
N PRO A 15 89.56 -27.32 -11.78
CA PRO A 15 88.38 -27.69 -12.61
C PRO A 15 88.08 -29.22 -12.61
N ALA A 16 86.95 -29.69 -13.18
CA ALA A 16 86.77 -31.05 -13.71
C ALA A 16 85.63 -31.04 -14.77
N ILE A 17 85.95 -30.97 -16.07
CA ILE A 17 86.01 -32.07 -17.06
C ILE A 17 84.75 -32.95 -17.14
N ALA A 18 83.93 -32.59 -18.15
CA ALA A 18 83.28 -33.39 -19.19
C ALA A 18 82.44 -34.64 -18.83
N VAL A 19 81.16 -34.61 -19.24
CA VAL A 19 80.60 -35.61 -20.19
C VAL A 19 79.56 -34.91 -21.08
N LEU A 20 79.71 -35.14 -22.39
CA LEU A 20 78.85 -34.72 -23.50
C LEU A 20 77.65 -35.68 -23.63
N ALA A 21 76.44 -35.15 -23.74
CA ALA A 21 75.30 -35.88 -24.32
C ALA A 21 74.43 -34.89 -25.11
N ILE A 22 74.41 -35.09 -26.43
CA ILE A 22 73.58 -34.35 -27.39
C ILE A 22 72.19 -34.97 -27.38
N GLY A 23 71.15 -34.14 -27.28
CA GLY A 23 69.75 -34.51 -27.53
C GLY A 23 68.93 -33.27 -27.91
N LEU A 24 68.55 -33.16 -29.17
CA LEU A 24 67.61 -32.15 -29.67
C LEU A 24 66.18 -32.44 -29.17
N THR A 25 65.54 -31.47 -28.50
CA THR A 25 64.07 -31.22 -28.53
C THR A 25 63.87 -29.72 -28.20
N ALA A 26 63.50 -28.90 -29.19
CA ALA A 26 62.15 -28.41 -29.48
C ALA A 26 61.62 -27.34 -28.47
N CYS A 27 61.54 -26.10 -28.97
CA CYS A 27 60.73 -24.95 -28.55
C CYS A 27 60.14 -24.93 -27.12
N GLY A 28 60.78 -24.19 -26.20
CA GLY A 28 60.12 -23.72 -24.97
C GLY A 28 59.39 -22.40 -25.23
N GLY A 29 58.10 -22.48 -25.58
CA GLY A 29 57.21 -21.32 -25.53
C GLY A 29 56.81 -21.04 -24.09
N SER A 30 56.85 -19.79 -23.65
CA SER A 30 56.37 -19.41 -22.31
C SER A 30 54.86 -19.56 -22.24
N ASP A 31 54.40 -20.37 -21.32
CA ASP A 31 53.02 -20.43 -20.86
C ASP A 31 52.65 -19.01 -20.40
N GLY A 32 51.82 -18.31 -21.16
CA GLY A 32 51.42 -16.95 -20.83
C GLY A 32 50.79 -16.88 -19.44
N ASN A 33 50.93 -15.74 -18.76
CA ASN A 33 50.29 -15.50 -17.47
C ASN A 33 48.81 -15.90 -17.51
N ASN A 34 48.34 -16.60 -16.47
CA ASN A 34 46.92 -16.87 -16.29
C ASN A 34 46.12 -15.57 -16.43
N GLY A 35 45.07 -15.59 -17.24
CA GLY A 35 44.13 -14.48 -17.32
C GLY A 35 43.56 -14.16 -15.94
N ALA A 36 43.15 -12.91 -15.72
CA ALA A 36 42.47 -12.53 -14.49
C ALA A 36 41.26 -13.47 -14.25
N PRO A 37 40.97 -13.87 -13.01
CA PRO A 37 39.78 -14.66 -12.70
C PRO A 37 38.55 -14.01 -13.34
N GLY A 38 37.76 -14.80 -14.07
CA GLY A 38 36.47 -14.32 -14.59
C GLY A 38 35.61 -13.80 -13.44
N GLN A 39 34.75 -12.81 -13.71
CA GLN A 39 33.81 -12.36 -12.69
C GLN A 39 32.97 -13.54 -12.19
N PRO A 40 32.70 -13.63 -10.87
CA PRO A 40 31.81 -14.66 -10.33
C PRO A 40 30.50 -14.68 -11.10
N ALA A 41 30.01 -15.87 -11.44
CA ALA A 41 28.68 -16.01 -12.01
C ALA A 41 27.67 -15.37 -11.04
N PRO A 42 26.67 -14.62 -11.54
CA PRO A 42 25.58 -14.13 -10.69
C PRO A 42 24.98 -15.29 -9.89
N PRO A 43 24.54 -15.07 -8.64
CA PRO A 43 23.82 -16.09 -7.88
C PRO A 43 22.73 -16.72 -8.76
N LEU A 44 22.53 -18.04 -8.66
CA LEU A 44 21.51 -18.77 -9.41
C LEU A 44 20.11 -18.29 -8.96
N GLY A 45 19.65 -17.17 -9.53
CA GLY A 45 18.31 -16.64 -9.30
C GLY A 45 17.25 -17.52 -9.93
N VAL A 46 16.04 -17.45 -9.38
CA VAL A 46 14.85 -18.19 -9.81
C VAL A 46 14.16 -17.42 -10.94
N ASP A 47 13.66 -18.15 -11.95
CA ASP A 47 12.77 -17.56 -12.95
C ASP A 47 11.40 -17.28 -12.30
N ILE A 48 10.82 -16.10 -12.53
CA ILE A 48 9.54 -15.71 -11.94
C ILE A 48 8.40 -16.71 -12.19
N ALA A 49 8.42 -17.43 -13.31
CA ALA A 49 7.42 -18.45 -13.62
C ALA A 49 7.48 -19.66 -12.66
N ASN A 50 8.62 -19.87 -11.99
CA ASN A 50 8.84 -20.95 -11.05
C ASN A 50 8.84 -20.48 -9.58
N ALA A 51 8.77 -19.18 -9.32
CA ALA A 51 8.72 -18.63 -7.97
C ALA A 51 7.34 -18.89 -7.34
N THR A 52 7.30 -19.59 -6.21
CA THR A 52 6.07 -19.86 -5.46
C THR A 52 5.70 -18.75 -4.47
N GLU A 53 6.68 -17.91 -4.15
CA GLU A 53 6.55 -16.72 -3.32
C GLU A 53 7.42 -15.63 -3.94
N ILE A 54 6.94 -14.40 -3.97
CA ILE A 54 7.68 -13.25 -4.53
C ILE A 54 7.56 -12.08 -3.56
N ASN A 55 8.71 -11.63 -3.07
CA ASN A 55 8.87 -10.47 -2.23
C ASN A 55 9.44 -9.33 -3.07
N ALA A 56 8.74 -8.20 -3.10
CA ALA A 56 9.15 -7.00 -3.82
C ALA A 56 9.61 -5.91 -2.86
N THR A 57 10.64 -5.15 -3.24
CA THR A 57 11.12 -4.00 -2.47
C THR A 57 11.52 -2.89 -3.41
N ILE A 58 11.06 -1.68 -3.16
CA ILE A 58 11.49 -0.49 -3.91
C ILE A 58 12.76 0.02 -3.25
N THR A 59 13.85 0.09 -4.01
CA THR A 59 15.17 0.49 -3.50
C THR A 59 15.46 1.96 -3.74
N GLY A 60 14.79 2.60 -4.71
CA GLY A 60 14.94 4.03 -4.94
C GLY A 60 13.94 4.56 -5.96
N VAL A 61 13.57 5.83 -5.80
CA VAL A 61 12.77 6.58 -6.77
C VAL A 61 13.46 7.90 -7.05
N THR A 62 13.65 8.22 -8.32
CA THR A 62 14.23 9.49 -8.77
C THR A 62 13.25 10.17 -9.73
N ILE A 63 12.90 11.42 -9.44
CA ILE A 63 12.10 12.23 -10.36
C ILE A 63 13.05 13.01 -11.26
N ALA A 64 13.44 12.40 -12.39
CA ALA A 64 14.34 12.98 -13.38
C ALA A 64 13.64 13.42 -14.68
N SER A 65 12.31 13.37 -14.72
CA SER A 65 11.46 13.69 -15.88
C SER A 65 11.89 12.96 -17.18
N PRO A 66 11.49 11.68 -17.35
CA PRO A 66 10.45 10.96 -16.61
C PRO A 66 10.89 10.41 -15.24
N PRO A 67 9.94 10.09 -14.32
CA PRO A 67 10.24 9.36 -13.09
C PRO A 67 10.89 8.00 -13.36
N VAL A 68 11.87 7.63 -12.54
CA VAL A 68 12.59 6.35 -12.58
C VAL A 68 12.53 5.68 -11.21
N VAL A 69 12.35 4.36 -11.22
CA VAL A 69 12.23 3.53 -10.02
C VAL A 69 13.20 2.37 -10.14
N ASP A 70 13.97 2.14 -9.09
CA ASP A 70 14.74 0.91 -8.89
C ASP A 70 14.04 0.03 -7.85
N PHE A 71 13.92 -1.26 -8.14
CA PHE A 71 13.29 -2.23 -7.24
C PHE A 71 13.91 -3.63 -7.36
N THR A 72 13.68 -4.48 -6.38
CA THR A 72 14.15 -5.87 -6.36
C THR A 72 13.00 -6.84 -6.18
N LEU A 73 13.13 -8.03 -6.78
CA LEU A 73 12.28 -9.18 -6.53
C LEU A 73 13.11 -10.34 -5.99
N THR A 74 12.60 -10.98 -4.94
CA THR A 74 13.21 -12.16 -4.31
C THR A 74 12.17 -13.24 -4.03
N ASP A 75 12.58 -14.50 -3.91
CA ASP A 75 11.70 -15.58 -3.46
C ASP A 75 11.63 -15.65 -1.92
N GLY A 76 10.87 -16.59 -1.37
CA GLY A 76 10.78 -16.80 0.09
C GLY A 76 12.09 -17.20 0.77
N ASN A 77 13.12 -17.61 -0.01
CA ASN A 77 14.46 -17.93 0.48
C ASN A 77 15.45 -16.78 0.29
N GLY A 78 15.01 -15.64 -0.26
CA GLY A 78 15.86 -14.49 -0.56
C GLY A 78 16.65 -14.61 -1.88
N ASN A 79 16.41 -15.62 -2.71
CA ASN A 79 17.05 -15.73 -4.02
C ASN A 79 16.47 -14.69 -4.98
N ALA A 80 17.31 -14.13 -5.83
CA ALA A 80 16.90 -13.21 -6.89
C ALA A 80 15.82 -13.81 -7.81
N VAL A 81 14.70 -13.10 -8.02
CA VAL A 81 13.65 -13.48 -8.97
C VAL A 81 13.79 -12.67 -10.27
N LYS A 82 13.95 -13.37 -11.38
CA LYS A 82 14.30 -12.80 -12.70
C LYS A 82 13.19 -12.98 -13.72
N ASN A 83 13.31 -12.30 -14.86
CA ASN A 83 12.46 -12.45 -16.04
C ASN A 83 11.00 -12.00 -15.86
N LEU A 84 10.73 -11.02 -14.98
CA LEU A 84 9.42 -10.36 -14.91
C LEU A 84 9.03 -9.78 -16.29
N PRO A 85 7.95 -10.26 -16.94
CA PRO A 85 7.47 -9.66 -18.17
C PRO A 85 6.93 -8.25 -17.89
N ALA A 86 7.29 -7.28 -18.73
CA ALA A 86 6.84 -5.89 -18.58
C ALA A 86 5.32 -5.74 -18.49
N GLY A 87 4.58 -6.50 -19.31
CA GLY A 87 3.11 -6.51 -19.29
C GLY A 87 2.48 -7.02 -17.99
N SER A 88 3.26 -7.78 -17.20
CA SER A 88 2.83 -8.34 -15.93
C SER A 88 3.08 -7.41 -14.73
N ALA A 89 3.72 -6.27 -14.95
CA ALA A 89 3.92 -5.24 -13.93
C ALA A 89 2.92 -4.09 -14.10
N GLY A 90 2.53 -3.46 -13.00
CA GLY A 90 1.83 -2.19 -12.99
C GLY A 90 2.51 -1.23 -12.03
N PHE A 91 2.69 0.02 -12.46
CA PHE A 91 3.43 1.04 -11.73
C PHE A 91 2.55 2.24 -11.46
N TYR A 92 2.74 2.84 -10.29
CA TYR A 92 1.86 3.90 -9.81
C TYR A 92 2.65 4.98 -9.07
N ILE A 93 2.24 6.24 -9.25
CA ILE A 93 2.77 7.39 -8.51
C ILE A 93 1.67 8.42 -8.20
N ALA A 94 1.66 8.91 -6.96
CA ALA A 94 0.82 10.03 -6.50
C ALA A 94 1.58 11.02 -5.64
N LYS A 95 0.95 12.19 -5.44
CA LYS A 95 1.28 13.14 -4.37
C LYS A 95 0.21 13.16 -3.29
N LEU A 96 0.60 13.47 -2.06
CA LEU A 96 -0.30 13.70 -0.93
C LEU A 96 -0.60 15.19 -0.82
N ILE A 97 -1.85 15.56 -1.08
CA ILE A 97 -2.36 16.93 -0.93
C ILE A 97 -2.79 17.12 0.52
N PRO A 98 -2.24 18.11 1.25
CA PRO A 98 -2.72 18.46 2.58
C PRO A 98 -4.18 18.90 2.57
N GLY A 99 -4.90 18.62 3.67
CA GLY A 99 -6.25 19.12 3.85
C GLY A 99 -6.25 20.62 4.15
N THR A 100 -7.19 21.37 3.57
CA THR A 100 -7.43 22.78 3.84
C THR A 100 -8.92 23.04 4.03
N ASP A 101 -9.28 24.10 4.77
CA ASP A 101 -10.67 24.52 4.97
C ASP A 101 -11.59 23.40 5.49
N GLY A 102 -11.07 22.62 6.45
CA GLY A 102 -11.75 21.47 7.06
C GLY A 102 -11.77 20.20 6.23
N ASN A 103 -11.35 20.24 4.97
CA ASN A 103 -11.21 19.04 4.14
C ASN A 103 -10.09 18.14 4.66
N ALA A 104 -10.26 16.82 4.51
CA ALA A 104 -9.19 15.87 4.76
C ALA A 104 -8.13 15.93 3.65
N SER A 105 -6.87 15.66 4.03
CA SER A 105 -5.81 15.39 3.05
C SER A 105 -6.20 14.25 2.10
N SER A 106 -5.65 14.21 0.90
CA SER A 106 -5.95 13.15 -0.07
C SER A 106 -4.77 12.83 -0.97
N TRP A 107 -4.70 11.58 -1.43
CA TRP A 107 -3.79 11.22 -2.51
C TRP A 107 -4.36 11.72 -3.85
N GLN A 108 -3.48 12.23 -4.70
CA GLN A 108 -3.78 12.60 -6.08
C GLN A 108 -2.87 11.83 -7.01
N SER A 109 -3.45 10.89 -7.76
CA SER A 109 -2.74 10.13 -8.80
C SER A 109 -2.29 11.05 -9.93
N TYR A 110 -1.10 10.81 -10.46
CA TYR A 110 -0.66 11.38 -11.74
C TYR A 110 -1.18 10.58 -12.95
N ILE A 111 -1.64 9.35 -12.71
CA ILE A 111 -2.11 8.44 -13.75
C ILE A 111 -3.63 8.31 -13.59
N ASN A 112 -4.37 8.91 -14.52
CA ASN A 112 -5.82 8.91 -14.52
C ASN A 112 -6.32 8.52 -15.90
N VAL A 113 -7.47 7.86 -15.96
CA VAL A 113 -8.12 7.48 -17.22
C VAL A 113 -9.56 7.95 -17.21
N VAL A 114 -10.10 8.18 -18.40
CA VAL A 114 -11.53 8.38 -18.58
C VAL A 114 -12.21 7.02 -18.48
N ASP A 115 -13.20 6.91 -17.62
CA ASP A 115 -14.06 5.75 -17.50
C ASP A 115 -15.34 5.97 -18.30
N GLN A 116 -15.78 4.91 -18.97
CA GLN A 116 -16.96 4.92 -19.82
C GLN A 116 -18.01 3.98 -19.20
N PRO A 117 -19.29 4.37 -19.17
CA PRO A 117 -20.33 3.50 -18.67
C PRO A 117 -20.46 2.28 -19.59
N VAL A 118 -20.61 1.09 -19.00
CA VAL A 118 -20.89 -0.11 -19.79
C VAL A 118 -22.33 -0.09 -20.30
N SER A 119 -22.55 -0.68 -21.48
CA SER A 119 -23.87 -0.75 -22.10
C SER A 119 -24.87 -1.46 -21.19
N GLY A 120 -26.01 -0.83 -20.94
CA GLY A 120 -27.08 -1.37 -20.08
C GLY A 120 -26.95 -1.01 -18.59
N SER A 121 -25.88 -0.30 -18.20
CA SER A 121 -25.81 0.32 -16.87
C SER A 121 -26.63 1.62 -16.81
N PRO A 122 -27.01 2.11 -15.61
CA PRO A 122 -27.74 3.37 -15.46
C PRO A 122 -26.95 4.62 -15.87
N GLY A 123 -25.62 4.55 -15.84
CA GLY A 123 -24.71 5.63 -16.16
C GLY A 123 -24.78 6.05 -17.62
N THR A 124 -24.79 7.37 -17.85
CA THR A 124 -24.90 7.95 -19.21
C THR A 124 -23.72 8.85 -19.58
N GLY A 125 -22.86 9.19 -18.61
CA GLY A 125 -21.74 10.10 -18.79
C GLY A 125 -20.42 9.47 -18.37
N THR A 126 -19.31 10.10 -18.76
CA THR A 126 -17.97 9.64 -18.40
C THR A 126 -17.56 10.15 -17.03
N THR A 127 -16.76 9.37 -16.33
CA THR A 127 -16.08 9.79 -15.09
C THR A 127 -14.58 9.69 -15.26
N ILE A 128 -13.83 10.09 -14.24
CA ILE A 128 -12.40 9.88 -14.14
C ILE A 128 -12.14 8.82 -13.07
N LYS A 129 -11.11 8.00 -13.27
CA LYS A 129 -10.57 7.13 -12.23
C LYS A 129 -9.05 7.09 -12.29
N ALA A 130 -8.42 7.01 -11.12
CA ALA A 130 -7.01 6.73 -11.03
C ALA A 130 -6.71 5.34 -11.61
N ALA A 131 -5.54 5.19 -12.23
CA ALA A 131 -5.10 3.96 -12.87
C ALA A 131 -3.63 3.67 -12.56
N VAL A 132 -3.15 2.54 -13.08
CA VAL A 132 -1.74 2.14 -13.05
C VAL A 132 -1.18 2.20 -14.46
N GLU A 133 0.10 2.55 -14.61
CA GLU A 133 0.80 2.40 -15.89
C GLU A 133 1.22 0.93 -16.04
N ASN A 134 0.80 0.29 -17.12
CA ASN A 134 1.27 -1.06 -17.43
C ASN A 134 2.76 -1.00 -17.80
N GLY A 135 3.57 -1.91 -17.27
CA GLY A 135 5.02 -1.87 -17.48
C GLY A 135 5.47 -2.00 -18.94
N ALA A 136 4.61 -2.47 -19.85
CA ALA A 136 4.86 -2.49 -21.29
C ALA A 136 4.73 -1.12 -21.98
N VAL A 137 4.18 -0.10 -21.29
CA VAL A 137 4.03 1.26 -21.81
C VAL A 137 5.29 2.08 -21.57
N GLY A 138 5.89 1.97 -20.39
CA GLY A 138 7.21 2.54 -20.09
C GLY A 138 8.35 1.61 -20.50
N THR A 139 9.48 1.74 -19.81
CA THR A 139 10.66 0.88 -20.04
C THR A 139 11.01 0.13 -18.76
N LEU A 140 10.84 -1.20 -18.78
CA LEU A 140 11.30 -2.10 -17.73
C LEU A 140 12.62 -2.76 -18.13
N VAL A 141 13.65 -2.56 -17.33
CA VAL A 141 14.96 -3.22 -17.45
C VAL A 141 15.09 -4.25 -16.33
N ASP A 142 15.36 -5.50 -16.70
CA ASP A 142 15.72 -6.59 -15.79
C ASP A 142 17.24 -6.77 -15.83
N ASN A 143 17.91 -6.52 -14.72
CA ASN A 143 19.38 -6.62 -14.60
C ASN A 143 19.85 -8.07 -14.46
N LYS A 144 18.94 -9.05 -14.46
CA LYS A 144 19.20 -10.50 -14.36
C LYS A 144 19.87 -10.93 -13.06
N ASP A 145 19.79 -10.11 -12.03
CA ASP A 145 20.26 -10.37 -10.67
C ASP A 145 19.16 -10.17 -9.62
N GLY A 146 17.90 -10.07 -10.05
CA GLY A 146 16.74 -9.79 -9.19
C GLY A 146 16.47 -8.31 -8.99
N SER A 147 17.36 -7.43 -9.43
CA SER A 147 17.10 -5.99 -9.50
C SER A 147 16.53 -5.58 -10.86
N TYR A 148 15.68 -4.56 -10.82
CA TYR A 148 14.96 -4.03 -11.95
C TYR A 148 14.95 -2.51 -11.89
N ARG A 149 14.88 -1.90 -13.07
CA ARG A 149 14.63 -0.47 -13.23
C ARG A 149 13.41 -0.24 -14.09
N TYR A 150 12.49 0.60 -13.62
CA TYR A 150 11.37 1.07 -14.41
C TYR A 150 11.47 2.57 -14.68
N THR A 151 11.31 2.97 -15.94
CA THR A 151 11.18 4.36 -16.36
C THR A 151 9.76 4.57 -16.88
N PHE A 152 9.04 5.52 -16.27
CA PHE A 152 7.67 5.85 -16.68
C PHE A 152 7.61 6.42 -18.10
N SER A 153 6.48 6.21 -18.77
CA SER A 153 6.27 6.70 -20.15
C SER A 153 5.98 8.20 -20.23
N PHE A 154 5.54 8.80 -19.12
CA PHE A 154 5.14 10.20 -19.04
C PHE A 154 6.12 11.05 -18.23
N ASP A 155 6.16 12.34 -18.54
CA ASP A 155 6.82 13.33 -17.70
C ASP A 155 5.84 13.88 -16.66
N ILE A 156 6.18 13.71 -15.38
CA ILE A 156 5.39 14.19 -14.24
C ILE A 156 5.20 15.71 -14.24
N ASN A 157 6.08 16.47 -14.89
CA ASN A 157 5.95 17.92 -15.05
C ASN A 157 4.91 18.33 -16.11
N SER A 158 4.41 17.39 -16.91
CA SER A 158 3.58 17.67 -18.09
C SER A 158 2.24 16.92 -18.09
N VAL A 159 1.74 16.51 -16.91
CA VAL A 159 0.44 15.82 -16.79
C VAL A 159 -0.72 16.80 -16.93
N THR A 160 -1.38 16.79 -18.09
CA THR A 160 -2.48 17.70 -18.43
C THR A 160 -3.82 17.00 -18.69
N ALA A 161 -3.80 15.71 -19.02
CA ALA A 161 -4.97 14.94 -19.39
C ALA A 161 -4.98 13.56 -18.71
N PRO A 162 -6.17 12.98 -18.43
CA PRO A 162 -7.50 13.56 -18.61
C PRO A 162 -7.84 14.66 -17.58
N ILE A 163 -7.01 14.79 -16.54
CA ILE A 163 -7.03 15.90 -15.59
C ILE A 163 -5.61 16.47 -15.46
N ALA A 164 -5.51 17.78 -15.25
CA ALA A 164 -4.22 18.41 -15.01
C ALA A 164 -3.75 18.15 -13.58
N VAL A 165 -2.54 17.61 -13.43
CA VAL A 165 -1.93 17.33 -12.12
C VAL A 165 -0.54 17.95 -12.09
N SER A 166 -0.42 19.09 -11.40
CA SER A 166 0.86 19.79 -11.28
C SER A 166 1.84 19.03 -10.38
N TYR A 167 3.10 18.92 -10.80
CA TYR A 167 4.16 18.40 -9.95
C TYR A 167 4.51 19.41 -8.84
N GLN A 168 4.55 18.93 -7.59
CA GLN A 168 4.85 19.74 -6.40
C GLN A 168 5.90 19.00 -5.54
N PRO A 169 7.21 19.21 -5.78
CA PRO A 169 8.27 18.40 -5.17
C PRO A 169 8.36 18.52 -3.65
N ALA A 170 7.78 19.57 -3.05
CA ALA A 170 7.76 19.76 -1.60
C ALA A 170 6.71 18.89 -0.89
N LEU A 171 5.79 18.26 -1.62
CA LEU A 171 4.79 17.35 -1.06
C LEU A 171 5.30 15.92 -1.04
N THR A 172 4.83 15.14 -0.06
CA THR A 172 5.04 13.69 -0.03
C THR A 172 4.49 13.06 -1.30
N HIS A 173 5.27 12.18 -1.90
CA HIS A 173 4.89 11.33 -3.01
C HIS A 173 4.93 9.87 -2.58
N ARG A 174 4.03 9.07 -3.16
CA ARG A 174 3.99 7.62 -2.99
C ARG A 174 4.22 6.95 -4.31
N PHE A 175 5.15 6.01 -4.34
CA PHE A 175 5.31 5.05 -5.42
C PHE A 175 5.00 3.63 -4.92
N THR A 176 4.40 2.82 -5.79
CA THR A 176 4.11 1.41 -5.54
C THR A 176 4.03 0.66 -6.86
N LEU A 177 4.13 -0.68 -6.78
CA LEU A 177 3.92 -1.56 -7.93
C LEU A 177 2.99 -2.74 -7.60
N GLU A 178 2.45 -3.33 -8.65
CA GLU A 178 1.71 -4.59 -8.62
C GLU A 178 2.32 -5.57 -9.63
N VAL A 179 2.22 -6.87 -9.32
CA VAL A 179 2.58 -7.97 -10.23
C VAL A 179 1.34 -8.82 -10.46
N ARG A 180 1.09 -9.20 -11.72
CA ARG A 180 -0.07 -10.01 -12.13
C ARG A 180 0.38 -11.30 -12.82
N GLY A 181 -0.42 -12.36 -12.70
CA GLY A 181 -0.19 -13.62 -13.41
C GLY A 181 0.90 -14.52 -12.84
N PHE A 182 1.46 -14.18 -11.66
CA PHE A 182 2.47 -14.95 -10.94
C PHE A 182 2.08 -15.14 -9.48
N ALA A 183 2.97 -15.70 -8.66
CA ALA A 183 2.77 -15.79 -7.22
C ALA A 183 2.42 -14.40 -6.63
N PRO A 184 1.49 -14.33 -5.66
CA PRO A 184 1.06 -13.05 -5.11
C PRO A 184 2.22 -12.27 -4.49
N VAL A 185 2.23 -10.97 -4.78
CA VAL A 185 3.21 -10.02 -4.24
C VAL A 185 2.49 -9.06 -3.30
N ILE A 186 3.03 -8.87 -2.10
CA ILE A 186 2.61 -7.73 -1.26
C ILE A 186 3.18 -6.46 -1.89
N ASN A 187 2.29 -5.52 -2.20
CA ASN A 187 2.65 -4.30 -2.93
C ASN A 187 3.66 -3.48 -2.11
N PRO A 188 4.88 -3.24 -2.61
CA PRO A 188 5.87 -2.45 -1.89
C PRO A 188 5.46 -0.97 -1.93
N ILE A 189 5.64 -0.26 -0.83
CA ILE A 189 5.30 1.15 -0.69
C ILE A 189 6.59 1.95 -0.51
N TYR A 190 6.71 3.05 -1.24
CA TYR A 190 7.82 3.98 -1.10
C TYR A 190 7.30 5.42 -1.03
N ASP A 191 7.35 5.99 0.16
CA ASP A 191 6.98 7.37 0.42
C ASP A 191 8.22 8.24 0.55
N PHE A 192 8.21 9.38 -0.13
CA PHE A 192 9.34 10.30 -0.12
C PHE A 192 8.90 11.72 -0.47
N ARG A 193 9.66 12.72 -0.05
CA ARG A 193 9.53 14.10 -0.52
C ARG A 193 10.57 14.38 -1.61
N PRO A 194 10.18 14.59 -2.88
CA PRO A 194 11.13 14.77 -3.97
C PRO A 194 12.09 15.95 -3.82
N SER A 195 11.72 17.03 -3.11
CA SER A 195 12.55 18.23 -2.98
C SER A 195 13.86 18.02 -2.24
N ASP A 196 13.93 17.01 -1.37
CA ASP A 196 15.10 16.73 -0.52
C ASP A 196 15.38 15.23 -0.28
N GLY A 197 14.56 14.34 -0.85
CA GLY A 197 14.74 12.89 -0.74
C GLY A 197 14.36 12.32 0.63
N ALA A 198 13.72 13.10 1.52
CA ALA A 198 13.34 12.64 2.84
C ALA A 198 12.26 11.54 2.75
N GLN A 199 12.47 10.43 3.44
CA GLN A 199 11.49 9.34 3.61
C GLN A 199 10.84 9.32 5.00
N SER A 200 11.36 10.14 5.92
CA SER A 200 10.90 10.25 7.31
C SER A 200 10.76 11.71 7.68
N GLY A 201 9.90 12.03 8.66
CA GLY A 201 9.63 13.42 9.05
C GLY A 201 8.93 14.21 7.93
N ILE A 202 8.22 13.52 7.06
CA ILE A 202 7.40 14.06 5.98
C ILE A 202 5.92 13.98 6.37
N PHE A 203 5.06 14.71 5.68
CA PHE A 203 3.61 14.65 5.91
C PHE A 203 3.07 13.28 5.47
N THR A 204 2.30 12.61 6.31
CA THR A 204 1.77 11.26 6.08
C THR A 204 0.25 11.22 6.03
N ARG A 205 -0.29 10.08 5.61
CA ARG A 205 -1.72 9.75 5.68
C ARG A 205 -1.90 8.27 6.02
N GLU A 206 -1.32 7.85 7.14
CA GLU A 206 -1.35 6.47 7.64
C GLU A 206 -2.49 6.30 8.66
N ILE A 207 -3.71 6.13 8.14
CA ILE A 207 -4.94 6.12 8.95
C ILE A 207 -5.36 4.70 9.34
N VAL A 208 -5.16 3.72 8.45
CA VAL A 208 -5.51 2.31 8.64
C VAL A 208 -4.41 1.43 8.04
N LYS A 209 -4.22 0.23 8.59
CA LYS A 209 -3.30 -0.76 8.04
C LYS A 209 -4.01 -2.05 7.67
N THR A 210 -3.46 -2.78 6.70
CA THR A 210 -4.04 -4.03 6.17
C THR A 210 -4.35 -5.07 7.25
N ALA A 211 -3.54 -5.15 8.30
CA ALA A 211 -3.77 -6.10 9.40
C ALA A 211 -5.10 -5.84 10.13
N ASN A 212 -5.54 -4.59 10.24
CA ASN A 212 -6.83 -4.24 10.85
C ASN A 212 -8.00 -4.79 10.02
N CYS A 213 -7.88 -4.74 8.69
CA CYS A 213 -8.86 -5.36 7.79
C CYS A 213 -8.86 -6.89 7.93
N ASN A 214 -7.69 -7.48 8.09
CA ASN A 214 -7.54 -8.92 8.10
C ASN A 214 -8.00 -9.62 9.40
N VAL A 215 -8.47 -8.85 10.38
CA VAL A 215 -9.20 -9.40 11.55
C VAL A 215 -10.49 -10.12 11.09
N CYS A 216 -11.11 -9.62 10.02
CA CYS A 216 -12.30 -10.24 9.41
C CYS A 216 -12.00 -10.82 8.02
N HIS A 217 -11.13 -10.18 7.24
CA HIS A 217 -10.72 -10.68 5.93
C HIS A 217 -9.55 -11.66 6.06
N GLU A 218 -9.72 -12.94 5.75
CA GLU A 218 -8.60 -13.93 5.80
C GLU A 218 -7.33 -13.39 5.12
N SER A 219 -7.50 -12.83 3.92
CA SER A 219 -6.47 -12.08 3.21
C SER A 219 -7.14 -11.05 2.29
N LEU A 220 -7.20 -9.79 2.72
CA LEU A 220 -7.78 -8.74 1.91
C LEU A 220 -7.02 -8.61 0.58
N SER A 221 -7.75 -8.82 -0.51
CA SER A 221 -7.18 -8.81 -1.86
C SER A 221 -8.24 -8.50 -2.90
N LYS A 222 -7.92 -7.65 -3.88
CA LYS A 222 -8.83 -7.27 -4.97
C LYS A 222 -8.12 -7.16 -6.32
N HIS A 223 -8.92 -7.01 -7.38
CA HIS A 223 -8.51 -6.87 -8.77
C HIS A 223 -7.70 -8.06 -9.32
N GLY A 224 -8.16 -9.29 -9.08
CA GLY A 224 -7.43 -10.48 -9.55
C GLY A 224 -6.19 -10.79 -8.71
N ASN A 225 -6.31 -10.58 -7.39
CA ASN A 225 -5.33 -10.97 -6.38
C ASN A 225 -4.00 -10.19 -6.34
N ARG A 226 -3.92 -9.05 -7.04
CA ARG A 226 -2.69 -8.26 -7.23
C ARG A 226 -2.58 -7.00 -6.34
N ARG A 227 -3.66 -6.63 -5.65
CA ARG A 227 -3.70 -5.45 -4.75
C ARG A 227 -4.14 -5.88 -3.37
N ARG A 228 -3.24 -5.76 -2.40
CA ARG A 228 -3.41 -6.31 -1.04
C ARG A 228 -3.08 -5.31 0.06
N ASP A 229 -2.27 -4.29 -0.21
CA ASP A 229 -1.88 -3.30 0.79
C ASP A 229 -2.83 -2.09 0.78
N THR A 230 -3.36 -1.70 1.93
CA THR A 230 -4.27 -0.53 2.05
C THR A 230 -3.63 0.76 1.55
N ARG A 231 -2.30 0.90 1.67
CA ARG A 231 -1.56 2.07 1.19
C ARG A 231 -1.52 2.17 -0.33
N LEU A 232 -1.56 1.05 -1.04
CA LEU A 232 -1.79 1.03 -2.49
C LEU A 232 -3.26 1.36 -2.80
N CYS A 233 -4.20 0.77 -2.06
CA CYS A 233 -5.62 0.97 -2.33
C CYS A 233 -6.00 2.46 -2.30
N VAL A 234 -5.64 3.18 -1.24
CA VAL A 234 -5.93 4.62 -1.07
C VAL A 234 -5.19 5.51 -2.06
N ALA A 235 -4.22 4.96 -2.79
CA ALA A 235 -3.55 5.68 -3.86
C ALA A 235 -4.43 5.74 -5.13
N CYS A 236 -5.19 4.69 -5.43
CA CYS A 236 -6.16 4.73 -6.56
C CYS A 236 -7.56 5.15 -6.12
N HIS A 237 -7.98 4.75 -4.92
CA HIS A 237 -9.28 5.05 -4.34
C HIS A 237 -9.26 6.45 -3.71
N THR A 238 -9.14 7.46 -4.58
CA THR A 238 -8.98 8.88 -4.23
C THR A 238 -10.26 9.68 -4.48
N PRO A 239 -10.37 10.88 -3.88
CA PRO A 239 -11.35 11.86 -4.34
C PRO A 239 -11.21 12.09 -5.86
N GLY A 240 -12.34 12.26 -6.55
CA GLY A 240 -12.39 12.44 -8.00
C GLY A 240 -12.32 11.15 -8.82
N SER A 241 -12.06 9.99 -8.18
CA SER A 241 -12.23 8.69 -8.82
C SER A 241 -13.66 8.19 -8.63
N SER A 242 -14.37 7.90 -9.72
CA SER A 242 -15.75 7.38 -9.69
C SER A 242 -16.02 6.40 -10.82
N ASP A 243 -17.01 5.54 -10.62
CA ASP A 243 -17.50 4.62 -11.65
C ASP A 243 -18.51 5.32 -12.57
N ALA A 244 -18.26 5.25 -13.88
CA ALA A 244 -19.15 5.84 -14.86
C ALA A 244 -20.48 5.09 -14.98
N SER A 245 -20.49 3.79 -14.66
CA SER A 245 -21.64 2.90 -14.91
C SER A 245 -22.74 3.05 -13.86
N TYR A 246 -22.38 3.22 -12.59
CA TYR A 246 -23.34 3.36 -11.49
C TYR A 246 -23.23 4.70 -10.74
N GLY A 247 -22.25 5.55 -11.09
CA GLY A 247 -22.09 6.90 -10.54
C GLY A 247 -21.49 6.95 -9.13
N ASN A 248 -21.21 5.80 -8.50
CA ASN A 248 -20.63 5.73 -7.17
C ASN A 248 -19.14 6.12 -7.19
N THR A 249 -18.70 6.82 -6.15
CA THR A 249 -17.29 7.19 -6.00
C THR A 249 -16.45 6.01 -5.52
N PHE A 250 -15.23 5.94 -6.04
CA PHE A 250 -14.18 5.04 -5.57
C PHE A 250 -13.37 5.62 -4.42
N ASP A 251 -13.63 6.84 -3.95
CA ASP A 251 -12.89 7.44 -2.84
C ASP A 251 -12.94 6.54 -1.60
N ALA A 252 -11.77 6.07 -1.13
CA ALA A 252 -11.65 5.06 -0.08
C ALA A 252 -12.45 5.40 1.17
N LYS A 253 -12.47 6.68 1.58
CA LYS A 253 -13.19 7.11 2.79
C LYS A 253 -14.70 7.01 2.65
N VAL A 254 -15.24 7.08 1.44
CA VAL A 254 -16.67 6.84 1.17
C VAL A 254 -16.90 5.35 0.94
N MET A 255 -16.04 4.76 0.11
CA MET A 255 -16.22 3.41 -0.38
C MET A 255 -16.15 2.39 0.74
N TYR A 256 -15.14 2.42 1.59
CA TYR A 256 -14.99 1.44 2.65
C TYR A 256 -16.16 1.51 3.62
N HIS A 257 -16.58 2.71 4.03
CA HIS A 257 -17.71 2.84 4.95
C HIS A 257 -19.03 2.37 4.33
N LYS A 258 -19.36 2.76 3.09
CA LYS A 258 -20.58 2.28 2.42
C LYS A 258 -20.59 0.76 2.22
N LEU A 259 -19.44 0.16 1.85
CA LEU A 259 -19.31 -1.30 1.74
C LEU A 259 -19.65 -2.01 3.05
N HIS A 260 -19.12 -1.53 4.19
CA HIS A 260 -19.37 -2.17 5.49
C HIS A 260 -20.73 -1.77 6.08
N ARG A 261 -21.28 -0.60 5.73
CA ARG A 261 -22.63 -0.22 6.14
C ARG A 261 -23.69 -1.03 5.39
N GLY A 262 -23.43 -1.35 4.12
CA GLY A 262 -24.12 -2.36 3.32
C GLY A 262 -25.64 -2.29 3.43
N ALA A 263 -26.27 -3.39 3.83
CA ALA A 263 -27.74 -3.53 3.95
C ALA A 263 -28.40 -2.57 4.94
N TYR A 264 -27.60 -1.95 5.81
CA TYR A 264 -28.07 -1.00 6.80
C TYR A 264 -27.86 0.46 6.38
N LEU A 265 -27.37 0.74 5.16
CA LEU A 265 -27.35 2.10 4.63
C LEU A 265 -28.79 2.65 4.60
N PRO A 266 -29.04 3.87 5.13
CA PRO A 266 -30.35 4.51 5.03
C PRO A 266 -30.94 4.49 3.61
N SER A 267 -30.12 4.78 2.59
CA SER A 267 -30.54 4.71 1.19
C SER A 267 -31.01 3.31 0.74
N VAL A 268 -30.34 2.25 1.18
CA VAL A 268 -30.70 0.85 0.90
C VAL A 268 -32.00 0.47 1.63
N VAL A 269 -32.08 0.81 2.92
CA VAL A 269 -33.27 0.52 3.76
C VAL A 269 -34.50 1.25 3.23
N ASN A 270 -34.39 2.54 2.95
CA ASN A 270 -35.48 3.37 2.45
C ASN A 270 -35.89 2.99 1.02
N GLY A 271 -34.95 2.47 0.22
CA GLY A 271 -35.20 1.92 -1.11
C GLY A 271 -35.87 0.55 -1.14
N GLY A 272 -36.23 -0.02 0.01
CA GLY A 272 -36.91 -1.33 0.10
C GLY A 272 -35.96 -2.53 0.16
N GLY A 273 -34.67 -2.32 0.43
CA GLY A 273 -33.71 -3.40 0.74
C GLY A 273 -33.13 -4.16 -0.45
N GLY A 274 -33.23 -3.63 -1.67
CA GLY A 274 -32.65 -4.26 -2.86
C GLY A 274 -32.89 -3.43 -4.12
N GLY A 275 -31.93 -2.58 -4.47
CA GLY A 275 -32.13 -1.59 -5.55
C GLY A 275 -30.89 -1.23 -6.35
N GLN A 276 -29.82 -2.03 -6.29
CA GLN A 276 -28.53 -1.67 -6.90
C GLN A 276 -28.06 -0.28 -6.45
N VAL A 277 -28.27 0.06 -5.17
CA VAL A 277 -28.01 1.41 -4.64
C VAL A 277 -26.50 1.65 -4.57
N TYR A 278 -25.77 0.63 -4.13
CA TYR A 278 -24.32 0.69 -4.02
C TYR A 278 -23.64 -0.39 -4.86
N CYS A 279 -23.57 -0.12 -6.17
CA CYS A 279 -22.90 -0.96 -7.15
C CYS A 279 -21.77 -0.24 -7.89
N PHE A 280 -20.89 -1.05 -8.48
CA PHE A 280 -19.80 -0.64 -9.36
C PHE A 280 -19.69 -1.58 -10.56
N GLU A 281 -19.19 -1.06 -11.67
CA GLU A 281 -18.69 -1.88 -12.76
C GLU A 281 -17.21 -2.24 -12.51
N HIS A 282 -16.95 -3.52 -12.25
CA HIS A 282 -15.60 -4.05 -12.08
C HIS A 282 -15.55 -5.51 -12.52
N ASP A 283 -15.21 -5.75 -13.79
CA ASP A 283 -15.27 -7.08 -14.42
C ASP A 283 -16.69 -7.68 -14.35
N GLY A 284 -17.70 -6.83 -14.60
CA GLY A 284 -19.12 -7.08 -14.33
C GLY A 284 -19.66 -6.30 -13.13
N GLN A 285 -20.97 -6.31 -12.99
CA GLN A 285 -21.66 -5.63 -11.89
C GLN A 285 -21.31 -6.27 -10.54
N GLN A 286 -20.85 -5.44 -9.60
CA GLN A 286 -20.68 -5.80 -8.20
C GLN A 286 -21.51 -4.87 -7.33
N CYS A 287 -22.47 -5.43 -6.59
CA CYS A 287 -23.35 -4.70 -5.68
C CYS A 287 -23.10 -5.14 -4.24
N PHE A 288 -23.20 -4.18 -3.31
CA PHE A 288 -22.86 -4.39 -1.91
C PHE A 288 -24.02 -4.07 -0.96
N ASP A 289 -25.23 -4.00 -1.52
CA ASP A 289 -26.46 -3.70 -0.79
C ASP A 289 -26.83 -4.78 0.25
N ASP A 290 -26.27 -6.00 0.16
CA ASP A 290 -26.57 -7.12 1.08
C ASP A 290 -25.40 -7.45 2.04
N VAL A 291 -24.39 -6.57 2.10
CA VAL A 291 -23.28 -6.77 3.05
C VAL A 291 -23.78 -6.51 4.47
N HIS A 292 -23.59 -7.51 5.34
CA HIS A 292 -23.84 -7.41 6.78
C HIS A 292 -22.52 -7.39 7.54
N PHE A 293 -22.18 -6.24 8.12
CA PHE A 293 -21.02 -6.15 9.02
C PHE A 293 -21.26 -6.98 10.29
N PRO A 294 -20.33 -7.86 10.70
CA PRO A 294 -20.57 -8.83 11.76
C PRO A 294 -20.52 -8.24 13.18
N GLN A 295 -20.30 -6.94 13.31
CA GLN A 295 -20.18 -6.24 14.59
C GLN A 295 -20.99 -4.94 14.56
N ASP A 296 -21.07 -4.26 15.71
CA ASP A 296 -21.57 -2.88 15.72
C ASP A 296 -20.61 -1.99 14.91
N ILE A 297 -21.14 -1.33 13.87
CA ILE A 297 -20.34 -0.51 12.95
C ILE A 297 -19.71 0.71 13.64
N ARG A 298 -20.18 1.07 14.84
CA ARG A 298 -19.57 2.11 15.67
C ARG A 298 -18.25 1.66 16.31
N ASN A 299 -17.84 0.40 16.16
CA ASN A 299 -16.54 -0.08 16.61
C ASN A 299 -15.44 0.40 15.65
N CYS A 300 -15.23 1.72 15.62
CA CYS A 300 -14.29 2.40 14.73
C CYS A 300 -12.86 1.91 14.92
N SER A 301 -12.49 1.53 16.16
CA SER A 301 -11.17 1.03 16.53
C SER A 301 -10.75 -0.26 15.85
N ASN A 302 -11.70 -1.06 15.34
CA ASN A 302 -11.36 -2.24 14.54
C ASN A 302 -10.58 -1.89 13.27
N CYS A 303 -10.86 -0.72 12.69
CA CYS A 303 -10.17 -0.21 11.50
C CYS A 303 -9.16 0.89 11.87
N HIS A 304 -9.54 1.78 12.79
CA HIS A 304 -8.80 2.97 13.19
C HIS A 304 -8.13 2.78 14.55
N ASN A 305 -6.96 2.15 14.57
CA ASN A 305 -6.23 1.87 15.80
C ASN A 305 -5.23 2.99 16.16
N GLU A 306 -5.62 3.89 17.05
CA GLU A 306 -4.76 5.01 17.50
C GLU A 306 -3.60 4.58 18.39
N ASN A 307 -3.64 3.37 18.96
CA ASN A 307 -2.56 2.84 19.78
C ASN A 307 -1.44 2.22 18.93
N ASP A 308 -1.64 2.13 17.62
CA ASP A 308 -0.70 1.53 16.71
C ASP A 308 0.28 2.58 16.16
N PRO A 309 1.59 2.43 16.41
CA PRO A 309 2.58 3.38 15.91
C PRO A 309 2.69 3.36 14.38
N GLU A 310 2.18 2.33 13.69
CA GLU A 310 2.15 2.27 12.22
C GLU A 310 0.97 3.07 11.62
N THR A 311 -0.01 3.48 12.43
CA THR A 311 -1.13 4.33 11.99
C THR A 311 -1.24 5.60 12.84
N PRO A 312 -0.22 6.48 12.81
CA PRO A 312 -0.20 7.71 13.61
C PRO A 312 -1.34 8.67 13.25
N ASP A 313 -1.92 8.55 12.06
CA ASP A 313 -3.01 9.39 11.57
C ASP A 313 -4.40 8.76 11.82
N ALA A 314 -4.49 7.63 12.56
CA ALA A 314 -5.73 6.90 12.79
C ALA A 314 -6.83 7.80 13.36
N ALA A 315 -6.49 8.71 14.27
CA ALA A 315 -7.41 9.63 14.93
C ALA A 315 -8.18 10.56 13.98
N ASN A 316 -7.77 10.65 12.71
CA ASN A 316 -8.47 11.46 11.71
C ASN A 316 -9.94 11.06 11.52
N TRP A 317 -10.34 9.83 11.88
CA TRP A 317 -11.72 9.36 11.80
C TRP A 317 -12.71 10.25 12.58
N TYR A 318 -12.28 10.90 13.67
CA TYR A 318 -13.09 11.86 14.43
C TYR A 318 -12.49 13.26 14.52
N LYS A 319 -11.17 13.42 14.29
CA LYS A 319 -10.51 14.74 14.29
C LYS A 319 -10.73 15.54 13.01
N VAL A 320 -11.01 14.86 11.90
CA VAL A 320 -11.19 15.48 10.58
C VAL A 320 -12.55 15.09 10.00
N PRO A 321 -13.66 15.57 10.60
CA PRO A 321 -15.01 15.30 10.09
C PRO A 321 -15.21 16.00 8.74
N THR A 322 -15.64 15.24 7.74
CA THR A 322 -16.03 15.79 6.43
C THR A 322 -17.38 15.25 6.00
N ALA A 323 -18.13 16.02 5.22
CA ALA A 323 -19.44 15.65 4.68
C ALA A 323 -19.36 14.33 3.89
N GLU A 324 -18.29 14.10 3.14
CA GLU A 324 -18.11 12.87 2.36
C GLU A 324 -17.90 11.65 3.26
N ALA A 325 -17.06 11.78 4.30
CA ALA A 325 -16.81 10.67 5.22
C ALA A 325 -18.04 10.38 6.09
N CYS A 326 -18.68 11.40 6.66
CA CYS A 326 -19.86 11.21 7.52
C CYS A 326 -21.08 10.74 6.71
N GLY A 327 -21.30 11.32 5.53
CA GLY A 327 -22.37 10.96 4.61
C GLY A 327 -22.20 9.59 3.95
N SER A 328 -21.07 8.92 4.17
CA SER A 328 -20.89 7.54 3.70
C SER A 328 -21.72 6.53 4.51
N CYS A 329 -21.96 6.77 5.80
CA CYS A 329 -22.85 5.98 6.63
C CYS A 329 -24.20 6.67 6.87
N HIS A 330 -24.20 8.00 6.98
CA HIS A 330 -25.37 8.86 7.13
C HIS A 330 -25.81 9.40 5.77
N ASP A 331 -26.12 8.49 4.86
CA ASP A 331 -26.35 8.83 3.45
C ASP A 331 -27.78 9.30 3.11
N ASP A 332 -28.59 9.52 4.15
CA ASP A 332 -29.85 10.25 4.13
C ASP A 332 -29.70 11.72 4.55
N VAL A 333 -28.48 12.16 4.88
CA VAL A 333 -28.17 13.55 5.19
C VAL A 333 -27.65 14.26 3.95
N ASP A 334 -28.31 15.37 3.61
CA ASP A 334 -27.88 16.27 2.55
C ASP A 334 -27.22 17.50 3.18
N PHE A 335 -25.90 17.59 3.05
CA PHE A 335 -25.10 18.68 3.60
C PHE A 335 -25.23 20.00 2.81
N GLU A 336 -25.69 19.94 1.56
CA GLU A 336 -25.90 21.11 0.70
C GLU A 336 -27.23 21.79 1.03
N THR A 337 -28.32 21.01 1.14
CA THR A 337 -29.64 21.55 1.49
C THR A 337 -29.91 21.61 2.98
N GLY A 338 -29.14 20.86 3.77
CA GLY A 338 -29.35 20.68 5.21
C GLY A 338 -30.45 19.70 5.57
N ALA A 339 -31.06 19.02 4.61
CA ALA A 339 -32.06 18.00 4.90
C ALA A 339 -31.41 16.86 5.73
N GLY A 340 -32.09 16.44 6.80
CA GLY A 340 -31.54 15.46 7.74
C GLY A 340 -30.47 16.01 8.69
N HIS A 341 -30.07 17.29 8.57
CA HIS A 341 -29.05 17.91 9.40
C HIS A 341 -29.64 19.07 10.24
N VAL A 342 -29.65 18.92 11.57
CA VAL A 342 -30.27 19.91 12.50
C VAL A 342 -29.70 21.32 12.39
N ALA A 343 -28.44 21.45 12.00
CA ALA A 343 -27.81 22.76 11.85
C ALA A 343 -28.10 23.42 10.48
N GLY A 344 -28.81 22.72 9.58
CA GLY A 344 -29.00 23.12 8.19
C GLY A 344 -27.75 22.87 7.32
N PRO A 345 -27.68 23.49 6.13
CA PRO A 345 -26.54 23.37 5.21
C PRO A 345 -25.20 23.67 5.85
N ARG A 346 -24.18 22.86 5.58
CA ARG A 346 -22.81 23.07 6.10
C ARG A 346 -21.76 22.56 5.13
N ASP A 347 -20.63 23.27 5.11
CA ASP A 347 -19.40 22.80 4.47
C ASP A 347 -18.43 22.20 5.52
N ASN A 348 -17.34 21.62 5.01
CA ASN A 348 -16.31 20.97 5.81
C ASN A 348 -15.58 21.94 6.77
N SER A 349 -15.55 23.24 6.48
CA SER A 349 -14.82 24.23 7.29
C SER A 349 -15.41 24.42 8.68
N SER A 350 -16.69 24.08 8.84
CA SER A 350 -17.47 24.36 10.04
C SER A 350 -17.75 23.12 10.89
N CYS A 351 -17.51 21.91 10.37
CA CYS A 351 -17.88 20.64 11.02
C CYS A 351 -17.31 20.54 12.45
N THR A 352 -16.04 20.90 12.64
CA THR A 352 -15.34 20.82 13.93
C THR A 352 -15.89 21.81 14.97
N THR A 353 -16.68 22.81 14.58
CA THR A 353 -17.36 23.71 15.52
C THR A 353 -18.33 22.94 16.43
N CYS A 354 -18.99 21.92 15.88
CA CYS A 354 -19.99 21.11 16.58
C CYS A 354 -19.52 19.68 16.85
N HIS A 355 -18.72 19.11 15.94
CA HIS A 355 -18.25 17.72 15.97
C HIS A 355 -16.80 17.56 16.45
N ALA A 356 -16.21 18.58 17.09
CA ALA A 356 -14.85 18.48 17.60
C ALA A 356 -14.69 17.34 18.63
N PRO A 357 -13.49 16.74 18.73
CA PRO A 357 -13.21 15.61 19.59
C PRO A 357 -13.52 15.78 21.08
N ASN A 358 -13.42 17.02 21.59
CA ASN A 358 -13.40 17.30 23.02
C ASN A 358 -14.39 18.41 23.40
N THR A 359 -15.52 18.52 22.69
CA THR A 359 -16.52 19.53 23.01
C THR A 359 -17.20 19.21 24.35
N THR A 360 -17.46 20.24 25.15
CA THR A 360 -18.18 20.15 26.42
C THR A 360 -19.67 20.51 26.28
N SER A 361 -20.05 21.15 25.17
CA SER A 361 -21.39 21.69 24.89
C SER A 361 -22.23 20.83 23.94
N SER A 362 -21.59 19.92 23.19
CA SER A 362 -22.20 18.94 22.29
C SER A 362 -21.44 17.62 22.44
N LEU A 363 -22.02 16.50 22.00
CA LEU A 363 -21.22 15.27 21.85
C LEU A 363 -20.55 15.34 20.46
N GLY A 364 -19.22 15.37 20.45
CA GLY A 364 -18.40 15.33 19.24
C GLY A 364 -18.51 14.00 18.47
N ALA A 365 -17.83 13.91 17.32
CA ALA A 365 -17.84 12.70 16.50
C ALA A 365 -17.41 11.45 17.30
N PHE A 366 -16.33 11.56 18.08
CA PHE A 366 -15.88 10.46 18.94
C PHE A 366 -16.97 10.05 19.95
N GLN A 367 -17.51 11.01 20.70
CA GLN A 367 -18.50 10.72 21.75
C GLN A 367 -19.79 10.08 21.20
N LYS A 368 -20.24 10.50 20.02
CA LYS A 368 -21.46 9.95 19.39
C LYS A 368 -21.30 8.51 18.93
N HIS A 369 -20.08 8.06 18.66
CA HIS A 369 -19.79 6.70 18.20
C HIS A 369 -19.30 5.77 19.31
N ARG A 370 -19.32 6.21 20.58
CA ARG A 370 -19.03 5.33 21.71
C ARG A 370 -20.06 4.22 21.84
N ILE A 371 -19.60 3.01 22.14
CA ILE A 371 -20.44 1.85 22.45
C ILE A 371 -20.48 1.70 23.97
N LEU A 372 -21.31 2.53 24.62
CA LEU A 372 -21.38 2.60 26.09
C LEU A 372 -21.71 1.25 26.76
N THR A 373 -22.45 0.38 26.08
CA THR A 373 -22.74 -0.98 26.57
C THR A 373 -21.50 -1.86 26.62
N GLN A 374 -20.58 -1.71 25.66
CA GLN A 374 -19.31 -2.44 25.64
C GLN A 374 -18.35 -1.86 26.67
N GLU A 375 -18.18 -0.55 26.70
CA GLU A 375 -17.36 0.14 27.70
C GLU A 375 -17.85 -0.14 29.14
N GLY A 376 -19.17 -0.25 29.31
CA GLY A 376 -19.78 -0.65 30.58
C GLY A 376 -19.52 -2.11 30.90
N ALA A 377 -19.64 -3.03 29.93
CA ALA A 377 -19.37 -4.45 30.13
C ALA A 377 -17.92 -4.72 30.57
N ASP A 378 -16.95 -3.95 30.06
CA ASP A 378 -15.54 -4.05 30.46
C ASP A 378 -15.30 -3.69 31.94
N GLN A 379 -16.26 -3.06 32.61
CA GLN A 379 -16.20 -2.73 34.04
C GLN A 379 -16.70 -3.86 34.94
N TYR A 380 -17.28 -4.92 34.38
CA TYR A 380 -17.86 -6.02 35.16
C TYR A 380 -17.24 -7.36 34.75
N SER A 381 -16.94 -8.20 35.74
CA SER A 381 -16.53 -9.59 35.52
C SER A 381 -17.47 -10.55 36.24
N PHE A 382 -17.97 -11.57 35.52
CA PHE A 382 -18.72 -12.66 36.11
C PHE A 382 -17.77 -13.75 36.60
N ASN A 383 -17.84 -14.05 37.88
CA ASN A 383 -17.05 -15.09 38.52
C ASN A 383 -17.97 -16.26 38.88
N ILE A 384 -17.79 -17.42 38.24
CA ILE A 384 -18.51 -18.65 38.64
C ILE A 384 -17.89 -19.13 39.95
N LEU A 385 -18.68 -19.14 41.01
CA LEU A 385 -18.26 -19.57 42.34
C LEU A 385 -18.45 -21.07 42.54
N SER A 386 -19.55 -21.64 42.05
CA SER A 386 -19.80 -23.08 42.09
C SER A 386 -20.82 -23.54 41.04
N VAL A 387 -20.68 -24.79 40.61
CA VAL A 387 -21.66 -25.49 39.76
C VAL A 387 -21.99 -26.84 40.42
N ALA A 388 -23.26 -27.10 40.71
CA ALA A 388 -23.72 -28.32 41.36
C ALA A 388 -24.75 -29.07 40.50
N PHE A 389 -24.57 -30.38 40.33
CA PHE A 389 -25.53 -31.26 39.66
C PHE A 389 -26.26 -32.08 40.72
N THR A 390 -27.45 -31.63 41.12
CA THR A 390 -28.17 -32.19 42.27
C THR A 390 -28.97 -33.45 41.94
N VAL A 391 -29.40 -33.65 40.68
CA VAL A 391 -30.16 -34.82 40.22
C VAL A 391 -29.78 -35.19 38.78
N PRO A 392 -29.60 -36.49 38.43
CA PRO A 392 -29.41 -36.91 37.04
C PRO A 392 -30.57 -36.47 36.14
N GLY A 393 -30.25 -35.80 35.03
CA GLY A 393 -31.24 -35.29 34.07
C GLY A 393 -31.82 -33.91 34.38
N ALA A 394 -31.45 -33.28 35.50
CA ALA A 394 -31.83 -31.90 35.82
C ALA A 394 -30.75 -30.89 35.40
N ALA A 395 -31.14 -29.61 35.27
CA ALA A 395 -30.21 -28.51 35.04
C ALA A 395 -29.32 -28.29 36.30
N PRO A 396 -28.05 -27.87 36.13
CA PRO A 396 -27.16 -27.59 37.25
C PRO A 396 -27.51 -26.27 37.96
N ASP A 397 -27.27 -26.24 39.27
CA ASP A 397 -27.31 -25.02 40.07
C ASP A 397 -25.97 -24.28 39.95
N VAL A 398 -26.00 -23.04 39.44
CA VAL A 398 -24.81 -22.18 39.28
C VAL A 398 -24.87 -21.02 40.26
N THR A 399 -23.85 -20.89 41.11
CA THR A 399 -23.64 -19.71 41.95
C THR A 399 -22.52 -18.87 41.34
N PHE A 400 -22.73 -17.57 41.20
CA PHE A 400 -21.75 -16.64 40.65
C PHE A 400 -21.77 -15.30 41.40
N SER A 401 -20.70 -14.51 41.24
CA SER A 401 -20.65 -13.11 41.64
C SER A 401 -20.32 -12.22 40.44
N VAL A 402 -20.67 -10.93 40.54
CA VAL A 402 -20.27 -9.89 39.59
C VAL A 402 -19.34 -8.94 40.34
N THR A 403 -18.17 -8.66 39.77
CA THR A 403 -17.15 -7.75 40.35
C THR A 403 -16.82 -6.63 39.41
#